data_AF-A0A2W5FDL2-F1
#
_entry.id   AF-A0A2W5FDL2-F1
#
_cell.length_a   1.000
_cell.length_b   1.000
_cell.length_c   1.000
_cell.angle_alpha   90.00
_cell.angle_beta   90.00
_cell.angle_gamma   90.00
#
_symmetry.space_group_name_H-M   'P 1'
#
loop_
_entity.id
_entity.type
_entity.pdbx_description
1 polymer ?
#
loop_
_entity_poly.entity_id
_entity_poly.type
_entity_poly.pdbx_seq_one_letter_code
_entity_poly.pdbx_strand_id
1 'polypeptide(L)'
;MILIDDKLIGDEIVEAHFVCDLSRCKGGCCEDGDAGAPLEKKELKEIDKHYHSFLPYMSPEGMQEIEIQGKYVYTEEFGWVTPTIDGGICAYG
;
A
#
# COMPACT_ATOMS: atom_id res chain seq x y z
N MET A 1 17.60 -19.83 -5.98
CA MET A 1 16.67 -20.09 -7.09
C MET A 1 15.64 -21.10 -6.60
N ILE A 2 14.39 -20.97 -7.01
CA ILE A 2 13.27 -21.83 -6.58
C ILE A 2 12.72 -22.59 -7.81
N LEU A 3 12.57 -23.92 -7.72
CA LEU A 3 11.96 -24.74 -8.77
C LEU A 3 10.46 -24.91 -8.47
N ILE A 4 9.59 -24.44 -9.38
CA ILE A 4 8.13 -24.66 -9.32
C ILE A 4 7.73 -25.38 -10.60
N ASP A 5 7.23 -26.61 -10.46
CA ASP A 5 7.02 -27.57 -11.55
C ASP A 5 8.28 -27.75 -12.39
N ASP A 6 8.26 -27.23 -13.62
CA ASP A 6 9.33 -27.28 -14.61
C ASP A 6 10.04 -25.93 -14.80
N LYS A 7 9.78 -24.94 -13.92
CA LYS A 7 10.27 -23.56 -14.05
C LYS A 7 11.26 -23.21 -12.95
N LEU A 8 12.42 -22.69 -13.35
CA LEU A 8 13.41 -22.12 -12.44
C LEU A 8 13.13 -20.63 -12.22
N ILE A 9 12.79 -20.27 -11.00
CA ILE A 9 12.55 -18.88 -10.57
C ILE A 9 13.81 -18.34 -9.89
N GLY A 10 14.29 -17.18 -10.36
CA GLY A 10 15.42 -16.48 -9.76
C GLY A 10 15.08 -15.91 -8.38
N ASP A 11 16.05 -15.84 -7.48
CA ASP A 11 15.83 -15.30 -6.12
C ASP A 11 15.40 -13.83 -6.16
N GLU A 12 15.87 -13.09 -7.16
CA GLU A 12 15.46 -11.72 -7.47
C GLU A 12 13.95 -11.51 -7.59
N ILE A 13 13.18 -12.52 -8.00
CA ILE A 13 11.71 -12.42 -8.10
C ILE A 13 11.06 -12.46 -6.72
N VAL A 14 11.66 -13.18 -5.76
CA VAL A 14 11.17 -13.29 -4.38
C VAL A 14 11.60 -12.08 -3.55
N GLU A 15 12.78 -11.55 -3.84
CA GLU A 15 13.33 -10.37 -3.16
C GLU A 15 12.85 -9.06 -3.80
N ALA A 16 12.17 -9.11 -4.94
CA ALA A 16 11.59 -7.95 -5.58
C ALA A 16 10.54 -7.31 -4.67
N HIS A 17 10.76 -6.05 -4.33
CA HIS A 17 9.79 -5.24 -3.59
C HIS A 17 8.76 -4.69 -4.57
N PHE A 18 7.58 -4.33 -4.07
CA PHE A 18 6.55 -3.69 -4.90
C PHE A 18 7.10 -2.40 -5.54
N VAL A 19 7.03 -2.33 -6.87
CA VAL A 19 7.40 -1.13 -7.64
C VAL A 19 6.18 -0.71 -8.46
N CYS A 20 5.65 0.47 -8.17
CA CYS A 20 4.57 1.05 -8.97
C CYS A 20 5.10 1.44 -10.36
N ASP A 21 4.51 0.85 -11.40
CA ASP A 21 4.74 1.25 -12.80
C ASP A 21 3.49 1.94 -13.35
N LEU A 22 3.41 3.25 -13.12
CA LEU A 22 2.31 4.10 -13.56
C LEU A 22 2.12 4.07 -15.09
N SER A 23 3.18 3.82 -15.86
CA SER A 23 3.07 3.76 -17.33
C SER A 23 2.28 2.54 -17.77
N ARG A 24 2.35 1.45 -17.00
CA ARG A 24 1.67 0.18 -17.26
C ARG A 24 0.29 0.13 -16.61
N CYS A 25 0.18 0.48 -15.32
CA CYS A 25 -1.08 0.34 -14.58
C CYS A 25 -2.03 1.53 -14.79
N LYS A 26 -1.49 2.72 -15.11
CA LYS A 26 -2.23 3.98 -15.24
C LYS A 26 -3.14 4.31 -14.04
N GLY A 27 -2.73 3.90 -12.83
CA GLY A 27 -3.49 4.12 -11.59
C GLY A 27 -4.49 3.01 -11.24
N GLY A 28 -4.77 2.06 -12.13
CA GLY A 28 -5.75 1.01 -11.87
C GLY A 28 -5.46 0.17 -10.62
N CYS A 29 -4.18 -0.10 -10.32
CA CYS A 29 -3.82 -0.82 -9.09
C CYS A 29 -4.11 -0.05 -7.79
N CYS A 30 -4.30 1.26 -7.85
CA CYS A 30 -4.61 2.11 -6.70
C CYS A 30 -6.11 2.30 -6.50
N GLU A 31 -6.93 2.09 -7.54
CA GLU A 31 -8.39 2.19 -7.48
C GLU A 31 -9.06 0.81 -7.33
N ASP A 32 -8.53 -0.21 -8.01
CA ASP A 32 -9.09 -1.57 -8.08
C ASP A 32 -8.43 -2.55 -7.07
N GLY A 33 -7.59 -2.04 -6.16
CA GLY A 33 -6.86 -2.87 -5.21
C GLY A 33 -7.75 -3.40 -4.08
N ASP A 34 -7.54 -4.66 -3.68
CA ASP A 34 -8.29 -5.30 -2.59
C ASP A 34 -7.88 -4.81 -1.18
N ALA A 35 -6.74 -4.12 -1.09
CA ALA A 35 -6.20 -3.56 0.14
C ALA A 35 -5.33 -2.33 -0.17
N GLY A 36 -5.07 -1.53 0.86
CA GLY A 36 -4.15 -0.40 0.74
C GLY A 36 -2.69 -0.84 0.53
N ALA A 37 -1.82 0.15 0.31
CA ALA A 37 -0.40 -0.11 0.07
C ALA A 37 0.23 -0.86 1.26
N PRO A 38 0.94 -1.97 1.03
CA PRO A 38 1.60 -2.72 2.11
C PRO A 38 2.73 -1.90 2.73
N LEU A 39 2.89 -2.04 4.05
CA LEU A 39 3.83 -1.28 4.86
C LEU A 39 4.71 -2.20 5.70
N GLU A 40 6.00 -1.90 5.72
CA GLU A 40 6.92 -2.44 6.71
C GLU A 40 6.80 -1.71 8.05
N LYS A 41 7.12 -2.41 9.15
CA LYS A 41 7.11 -1.81 10.50
C LYS A 41 8.00 -0.56 10.64
N LYS A 42 9.07 -0.46 9.83
CA LYS A 42 9.96 0.72 9.82
C LYS A 42 9.28 1.94 9.20
N GLU A 43 8.39 1.73 8.23
CA GLU A 43 7.71 2.78 7.48
C GLU A 43 6.58 3.43 8.30
N LEU A 44 5.97 2.70 9.23
CA LEU A 44 4.96 3.24 10.16
C LEU A 44 5.46 4.50 10.89
N LYS A 45 6.73 4.47 11.33
CA LYS A 45 7.37 5.61 12.01
C LYS A 45 7.60 6.80 11.09
N GLU A 46 7.93 6.54 9.83
CA GLU A 46 8.12 7.61 8.85
C GLU A 46 6.77 8.24 8.47
N ILE A 47 5.70 7.44 8.34
CA ILE A 47 4.34 7.95 8.17
C ILE A 47 3.96 8.85 9.34
N ASP A 48 4.20 8.42 10.58
CA ASP A 48 3.88 9.24 11.76
C ASP A 48 4.61 10.58 11.76
N LYS A 49 5.91 10.55 11.43
CA LYS A 49 6.78 11.72 11.38
C LYS A 49 6.41 12.69 10.26
N HIS A 50 5.97 12.17 9.12
CA HIS A 50 5.70 12.95 7.91
C HIS A 50 4.22 13.17 7.63
N TYR A 51 3.31 12.65 8.46
CA TYR A 51 1.85 12.70 8.26
C TYR A 51 1.32 14.09 7.86
N HIS A 52 1.75 15.13 8.58
CA HIS A 52 1.30 16.50 8.33
C HIS A 52 1.73 17.05 6.96
N SER A 53 2.79 16.50 6.37
CA SER A 53 3.22 16.86 5.01
C SER A 53 2.32 16.26 3.92
N PHE A 54 1.54 15.23 4.24
CA PHE A 54 0.61 14.59 3.31
C PHE A 54 -0.75 15.28 3.28
N LEU A 55 -1.19 15.88 4.38
CA LEU A 55 -2.50 16.54 4.51
C LEU A 55 -2.88 17.46 3.33
N PRO A 56 -1.99 18.30 2.77
CA PRO A 56 -2.34 19.17 1.64
C PRO A 56 -2.66 18.43 0.34
N TYR A 57 -2.28 17.15 0.23
CA TYR A 57 -2.45 16.32 -0.96
C TYR A 57 -3.59 15.31 -0.82
N MET A 58 -4.14 15.15 0.38
CA MET A 58 -5.21 14.20 0.67
C MET A 58 -6.59 14.77 0.31
N SER A 59 -7.48 13.89 -0.11
CA SER A 59 -8.89 14.22 -0.27
C SER A 59 -9.57 14.40 1.11
N PRO A 60 -10.66 15.18 1.19
CA PRO A 60 -11.48 15.26 2.41
C PRO A 60 -11.94 13.89 2.91
N GLU A 61 -12.33 13.01 1.99
CA GLU A 61 -12.78 11.65 2.28
C GLU A 61 -11.64 10.80 2.86
N GLY A 62 -10.43 10.90 2.28
CA GLY A 62 -9.26 10.21 2.78
C GLY A 62 -8.83 10.68 4.17
N MET A 63 -8.91 11.98 4.44
CA MET A 63 -8.66 12.51 5.79
C MET A 63 -9.66 11.98 6.81
N GLN A 64 -10.95 11.92 6.46
CA GLN A 64 -11.98 11.34 7.32
C GLN A 64 -11.72 9.86 7.60
N GLU A 65 -11.32 9.10 6.58
CA GLU A 65 -11.05 7.67 6.76
C GLU A 65 -9.86 7.42 7.68
N ILE A 66 -8.82 8.25 7.60
CA ILE A 66 -7.68 8.18 8.55
C ILE A 66 -8.10 8.54 9.98
N GLU A 67 -9.04 9.46 10.18
CA GLU A 67 -9.57 9.74 11.52
C GLU A 67 -10.32 8.55 12.12
N ILE A 68 -10.97 7.73 11.27
CA ILE A 68 -11.77 6.58 11.69
C ILE A 68 -10.88 5.33 11.88
N GLN A 69 -10.08 4.98 10.87
CA GLN A 69 -9.29 3.74 10.84
C GLN A 69 -7.90 3.92 11.46
N GLY A 70 -7.38 5.14 11.49
CA GLY A 70 -5.99 5.45 11.82
C GLY A 70 -5.11 5.58 10.57
N LYS A 71 -3.86 6.00 10.77
CA LYS A 71 -2.92 6.29 9.66
C LYS A 71 -2.48 5.05 8.87
N TYR A 72 -2.67 3.87 9.43
CA TYR A 72 -2.35 2.56 8.89
C TYR A 72 -3.16 1.53 9.68
N VAL A 73 -3.49 0.41 9.04
CA VAL A 73 -4.28 -0.67 9.64
C VAL A 73 -3.55 -2.00 9.53
N TYR A 74 -3.84 -2.91 10.44
CA TYR A 74 -3.33 -4.28 10.37
C TYR A 74 -4.45 -5.21 9.89
N THR A 75 -4.14 -6.03 8.89
CA THR A 75 -5.00 -7.10 8.39
C THR A 75 -4.30 -8.45 8.58
N GLU A 76 -5.07 -9.52 8.80
CA GLU A 76 -4.49 -10.87 8.91
C GLU A 76 -3.91 -11.35 7.58
N GLU A 77 -4.46 -10.89 6.46
CA GLU A 77 -4.06 -11.32 5.11
C GLU A 77 -2.84 -10.57 4.57
N PHE A 78 -2.77 -9.24 4.76
CA PHE A 78 -1.75 -8.38 4.15
C PHE A 78 -0.79 -7.76 5.17
N GLY A 79 -1.00 -7.97 6.46
CA GLY A 79 -0.22 -7.34 7.52
C GLY A 79 -0.54 -5.84 7.64
N TRP A 80 0.48 -5.00 7.81
CA TRP A 80 0.28 -3.55 7.89
C TRP A 80 0.06 -2.97 6.49
N VAL A 81 -1.01 -2.20 6.32
CA VAL A 81 -1.37 -1.55 5.07
C VAL A 81 -1.85 -0.12 5.33
N THR A 82 -1.84 0.74 4.31
CA THR A 82 -2.55 2.02 4.36
C THR A 82 -4.06 1.78 4.41
N PRO A 83 -4.85 2.66 5.06
CA PRO A 83 -6.31 2.55 5.02
C PRO A 83 -6.83 2.89 3.62
N THR A 84 -8.01 2.34 3.30
CA THR A 84 -8.72 2.56 2.03
C THR A 84 -10.10 3.14 2.28
N ILE A 85 -10.56 3.95 1.33
CA ILE A 85 -11.91 4.52 1.29
C ILE A 85 -12.83 3.49 0.63
N ASP A 86 -13.87 3.06 1.36
CA ASP A 86 -14.86 2.06 0.91
C ASP A 86 -14.24 0.75 0.35
N GLY A 87 -13.04 0.39 0.80
CA GLY A 87 -12.34 -0.81 0.34
C GLY A 87 -11.72 -0.70 -1.06
N GLY A 88 -11.68 0.51 -1.66
CA GLY A 88 -11.04 0.77 -2.95
C GLY A 88 -9.81 1.65 -2.80
N ILE A 89 -9.95 2.94 -3.14
CA ILE A 89 -8.83 3.88 -3.22
C ILE A 89 -8.12 4.09 -1.87
N CYS A 90 -6.80 4.25 -1.90
CA CYS A 90 -6.00 4.59 -0.73
C CYS A 90 -6.44 5.93 -0.11
N ALA A 91 -6.55 6.00 1.21
CA ALA A 91 -6.94 7.23 1.90
C ALA A 91 -5.91 8.37 1.76
N TYR A 92 -4.67 8.07 1.37
CA TYR A 92 -3.63 9.07 1.14
C TYR A 92 -3.68 9.69 -0.27
N GLY A 93 -4.57 9.21 -1.15
CA GLY A 93 -4.63 9.60 -2.56
C GLY A 93 -4.11 8.51 -3.50
#